data_AF-A0A846UA77-F1
#
_entry.id   AF-A0A846UA77-F1
#
_cell.length_a   1.000
_cell.length_b   1.000
_cell.length_c   1.000
_cell.angle_alpha   90.00
_cell.angle_beta   90.00
_cell.angle_gamma   90.00
#
_symmetry.space_group_name_H-M   'P 1'
#
loop_
_entity.id
_entity.type
_entity.pdbx_description
1 polymer ?
#
loop_
_entity_poly.entity_id
_entity_poly.type
_entity_poly.pdbx_seq_one_letter_code
_entity_poly.pdbx_strand_id
1 'polypeptide(L)'
;MERLNGIASSVRHSQSITRQPHQRIVTQHITVLKVAALPVQIGSRVPAMIDDGDRVAVAGPVRDGILQALAYRNLTTGAMGNAGLGASLASMVIFLAASVLVLQWFSSPFFGSIPMLVTAALACGGAWSGWKAVQIHQAVLGVDGA
;
A
#
# COMPACT_ATOMS: atom_id res chain seq x y z
N MET A 1 -9.01 9.20 -7.20
CA MET A 1 -8.98 8.57 -5.87
C MET A 1 -10.37 8.73 -5.30
N GLU A 2 -11.00 7.63 -4.91
CA GLU A 2 -12.40 7.62 -4.46
C GLU A 2 -12.46 7.38 -2.95
N ARG A 3 -13.49 7.95 -2.31
CA ARG A 3 -13.72 7.87 -0.87
C ARG A 3 -15.15 7.43 -0.66
N LEU A 4 -15.35 6.41 0.18
CA LEU A 4 -16.67 5.94 0.55
C LEU A 4 -16.79 5.96 2.07
N ASN A 5 -17.95 6.41 2.54
CA ASN A 5 -18.37 6.33 3.93
C ASN A 5 -19.74 5.66 3.96
N GLY A 6 -19.91 4.63 4.77
CA GLY A 6 -21.18 3.93 4.88
C GLY A 6 -21.12 2.75 5.84
N ILE A 7 -22.18 1.94 5.81
CA ILE A 7 -22.27 0.72 6.61
C ILE A 7 -21.63 -0.43 5.83
N ALA A 8 -20.72 -1.14 6.47
CA ALA A 8 -20.11 -2.35 5.95
C ALA A 8 -21.16 -3.47 5.91
N SER A 9 -21.25 -4.15 4.76
CA SER A 9 -22.16 -5.28 4.57
C SER A 9 -21.51 -6.38 3.75
N SER A 10 -21.92 -7.63 3.98
CA SER A 10 -21.33 -8.81 3.34
C SER A 10 -19.82 -8.92 3.55
N VAL A 11 -19.33 -8.59 4.74
CA VAL A 11 -17.92 -8.66 5.09
C VAL A 11 -17.44 -10.12 5.03
N ARG A 12 -16.36 -10.34 4.27
CA ARG A 12 -15.69 -11.63 4.14
C ARG A 12 -14.20 -11.46 4.33
N HIS A 13 -13.64 -12.20 5.27
CA HIS A 13 -12.20 -12.30 5.46
C HIS A 13 -11.66 -13.53 4.72
N SER A 14 -10.57 -13.32 4.00
CA SER A 14 -9.82 -14.36 3.31
C SER A 14 -8.32 -14.14 3.51
N GLN A 15 -7.54 -15.17 3.23
CA GLN A 15 -6.09 -15.12 3.31
C GLN A 15 -5.53 -15.63 1.99
N SER A 16 -4.64 -14.84 1.39
CA SER A 16 -3.81 -15.29 0.29
C SER A 16 -2.45 -15.69 0.86
N ILE A 17 -2.12 -16.97 0.76
CA ILE A 17 -0.84 -17.52 1.18
C ILE A 17 -0.04 -17.79 -0.08
N THR A 18 0.94 -16.93 -0.35
CA THR A 18 1.85 -17.15 -1.48
C THR A 18 3.11 -17.83 -0.96
N ARG A 19 3.35 -19.06 -1.42
CA ARG A 19 4.60 -19.80 -1.19
C ARG A 19 5.52 -19.56 -2.38
N GLN A 20 6.55 -18.76 -2.21
CA GLN A 20 7.63 -18.65 -3.21
C GLN A 20 8.58 -19.85 -3.08
N PRO A 21 9.14 -20.37 -4.20
CA PRO A 21 10.17 -21.39 -4.14
C PRO A 21 11.39 -20.84 -3.38
N HIS A 22 11.87 -21.61 -2.40
CA HIS A 22 13.09 -21.39 -1.59
C HIS A 22 13.16 -20.25 -0.56
N GLN A 23 12.18 -19.36 -0.36
CA GLN A 23 12.17 -18.52 0.85
C GLN A 23 10.83 -17.79 1.08
N ARG A 24 10.44 -17.76 2.37
CA ARG A 24 9.40 -16.93 2.99
C ARG A 24 7.95 -17.16 2.54
N ILE A 25 7.13 -17.65 3.48
CA ILE A 25 5.67 -17.65 3.36
C ILE A 25 5.20 -16.21 3.58
N VAL A 26 4.52 -15.63 2.59
CA VAL A 26 3.88 -14.33 2.71
C VAL A 26 2.38 -14.55 2.86
N THR A 27 1.87 -14.26 4.04
CA THR A 27 0.43 -14.25 4.33
C THR A 27 -0.10 -12.84 4.13
N GLN A 28 -1.05 -12.70 3.20
CA GLN A 28 -1.77 -11.46 2.98
C GLN A 28 -3.24 -11.67 3.38
N HIS A 29 -3.73 -10.84 4.28
CA HIS A 29 -5.14 -10.82 4.65
C HIS A 29 -5.88 -9.96 3.62
N ILE A 30 -6.95 -10.53 3.06
CA ILE A 30 -7.82 -9.85 2.11
C ILE A 30 -9.19 -9.81 2.75
N THR A 31 -9.71 -8.60 2.97
CA THR A 31 -11.08 -8.41 3.41
C THR A 31 -11.89 -7.82 2.26
N VAL A 32 -12.96 -8.49 1.87
CA VAL A 32 -13.88 -8.03 0.84
C VAL A 32 -15.20 -7.68 1.52
N LEU A 33 -15.73 -6.50 1.23
CA LEU A 33 -16.97 -6.01 1.83
C LEU A 33 -17.70 -5.09 0.85
N LYS A 34 -18.95 -4.73 1.14
CA LYS A 34 -19.70 -3.73 0.39
C LYS A 34 -19.97 -2.51 1.25
N VAL A 35 -19.67 -1.32 0.72
CA VAL A 35 -20.01 -0.02 1.32
C VAL A 35 -20.86 0.73 0.32
N ALA A 36 -22.04 1.21 0.74
CA ALA A 36 -22.95 1.96 -0.14
C ALA A 36 -23.23 1.24 -1.49
N ALA A 37 -23.41 -0.08 -1.44
CA ALA A 37 -23.58 -0.97 -2.59
C ALA A 37 -22.36 -1.16 -3.53
N LEU A 38 -21.23 -0.49 -3.31
CA LEU A 38 -20.00 -0.73 -4.07
C LEU A 38 -19.14 -1.82 -3.41
N PRO A 39 -18.61 -2.80 -4.17
CA PRO A 39 -17.64 -3.75 -3.65
C PRO A 39 -16.30 -3.06 -3.34
N VAL A 40 -15.77 -3.34 -2.16
CA VAL A 40 -14.51 -2.82 -1.63
C VAL A 40 -13.61 -4.00 -1.25
N GLN A 41 -12.35 -3.92 -1.65
CA GLN A 41 -11.32 -4.88 -1.29
C GLN A 41 -10.22 -4.18 -0.49
N ILE A 42 -9.96 -4.68 0.71
CA ILE A 42 -8.89 -4.24 1.61
C ILE A 42 -7.82 -5.32 1.65
N GLY A 43 -6.60 -4.98 1.24
CA GLY A 43 -5.44 -5.87 1.34
C GLY A 43 -4.47 -5.39 2.40
N SER A 44 -4.16 -6.23 3.39
CA SER A 44 -3.28 -5.86 4.51
C SER A 44 -2.48 -7.05 5.02
N ARG A 45 -1.40 -6.77 5.77
CA ARG A 45 -0.60 -7.82 6.45
C ARG A 45 -1.22 -8.30 7.76
N VAL A 46 -2.18 -7.54 8.28
CA VAL A 46 -2.91 -7.81 9.51
C VAL A 46 -4.41 -7.85 9.13
N PRO A 47 -5.23 -8.73 9.72
CA PRO A 47 -6.68 -8.72 9.48
C PRO A 47 -7.28 -7.33 9.64
N ALA A 48 -8.20 -6.95 8.74
CA ALA A 48 -8.97 -5.73 8.92
C ALA A 48 -10.00 -5.95 10.03
N MET A 49 -10.02 -5.08 11.03
CA MET A 49 -10.98 -5.16 12.15
C MET A 49 -12.26 -4.42 11.76
N ILE A 50 -13.05 -5.04 10.88
CA ILE A 50 -14.33 -4.54 10.38
C ILE A 50 -15.30 -5.71 10.39
N ASP A 51 -16.46 -5.52 11.00
CA ASP A 51 -17.54 -6.50 11.01
C ASP A 51 -18.77 -5.99 10.24
N ASP A 52 -19.73 -6.88 9.96
CA ASP A 52 -20.99 -6.51 9.32
C ASP A 52 -21.80 -5.56 10.22
N GLY A 53 -22.31 -4.47 9.63
CA GLY A 53 -23.04 -3.44 10.35
C GLY A 53 -22.16 -2.29 10.87
N ASP A 54 -20.84 -2.41 10.80
CA ASP A 54 -19.95 -1.32 11.20
C ASP A 54 -20.03 -0.12 10.27
N ARG A 55 -19.91 1.08 10.83
CA ARG A 55 -19.74 2.29 10.04
C ARG A 55 -18.27 2.41 9.67
N VAL A 56 -17.98 2.47 8.38
CA VAL A 56 -16.60 2.47 7.87
C VAL A 56 -16.39 3.58 6.86
N ALA A 57 -15.18 4.14 6.87
CA ALA A 57 -14.68 5.01 5.82
C ALA A 57 -13.49 4.33 5.14
N VAL A 58 -13.50 4.32 3.80
CA VAL A 58 -12.46 3.68 2.97
C VAL A 58 -12.06 4.60 1.83
N ALA A 59 -10.79 4.56 1.44
CA ALA A 59 -10.29 5.35 0.33
C ALA A 59 -9.30 4.57 -0.53
N GLY A 60 -9.41 4.74 -1.84
CA GLY A 60 -8.54 4.07 -2.81
C GLY A 60 -8.94 4.30 -4.26
N PRO A 61 -8.16 3.78 -5.22
CA PRO A 61 -8.56 3.75 -6.62
C PRO A 61 -9.64 2.69 -6.87
N VAL A 62 -10.59 2.99 -7.76
CA VAL A 62 -11.48 1.99 -8.34
C VAL A 62 -10.81 1.36 -9.55
N ARG A 63 -10.78 0.02 -9.60
CA ARG A 63 -10.25 -0.77 -10.71
C ARG A 63 -11.22 -1.91 -10.97
N ASP A 64 -11.62 -2.08 -12.23
CA ASP A 64 -12.56 -3.13 -12.65
C ASP A 64 -13.87 -3.14 -11.85
N GLY A 65 -14.36 -1.94 -11.48
CA GLY A 65 -15.59 -1.78 -10.69
C GLY A 65 -15.47 -2.10 -9.19
N ILE A 66 -14.26 -2.42 -8.70
CA ILE A 66 -13.97 -2.69 -7.30
C ILE A 66 -13.10 -1.58 -6.73
N LEU A 67 -13.47 -1.03 -5.57
CA LEU A 67 -12.62 -0.08 -4.86
C LEU A 67 -11.50 -0.83 -4.13
N GLN A 68 -10.26 -0.63 -4.59
CA GLN A 68 -9.07 -1.17 -3.93
C GLN A 68 -8.65 -0.22 -2.81
N ALA A 69 -9.10 -0.49 -1.60
CA ALA A 69 -8.86 0.37 -0.46
C ALA A 69 -7.37 0.38 -0.07
N LEU A 70 -6.77 1.57 -0.14
CA LEU A 70 -5.41 1.83 0.34
C LEU A 70 -5.39 2.24 1.81
N ALA A 71 -6.51 2.75 2.32
CA ALA A 71 -6.71 3.07 3.73
C ALA A 71 -8.16 2.79 4.13
N TYR A 72 -8.36 2.41 5.40
CA TYR A 72 -9.66 2.25 6.01
C TYR A 72 -9.66 2.74 7.46
N ARG A 73 -10.84 3.13 7.94
CA ARG A 73 -11.14 3.40 9.33
C ARG A 73 -12.51 2.85 9.66
N ASN A 74 -12.56 2.04 10.70
CA ASN A 74 -13.79 1.65 11.35
C ASN A 74 -14.19 2.77 12.32
N LEU A 75 -15.28 3.46 12.00
CA LEU A 75 -15.81 4.56 12.81
C LEU A 75 -16.57 4.05 14.05
N THR A 76 -17.00 2.78 14.05
CA THR A 76 -17.61 2.14 15.23
C THR A 76 -16.55 1.80 16.29
N THR A 77 -15.48 1.11 15.89
CA THR A 77 -14.46 0.58 16.83
C THR A 77 -13.23 1.48 16.96
N GLY A 78 -13.05 2.44 16.05
CA GLY A 78 -11.86 3.28 15.95
C GLY A 78 -10.66 2.60 15.28
N ALA A 79 -10.78 1.33 14.85
CA ALA A 79 -9.69 0.62 14.19
C ALA A 79 -9.33 1.27 12.85
N MET A 80 -8.02 1.35 12.56
CA MET A 80 -7.50 1.96 11.33
C MET A 80 -6.47 1.05 10.67
N GLY A 81 -6.37 1.13 9.35
CA GLY A 81 -5.32 0.45 8.61
C GLY A 81 -5.02 1.11 7.27
N ASN A 82 -3.82 0.84 6.77
CA ASN A 82 -3.37 1.32 5.46
C ASN A 82 -2.53 0.25 4.75
N ALA A 83 -2.36 0.42 3.44
CA ALA A 83 -1.64 -0.50 2.55
C ALA A 83 -0.10 -0.45 2.70
N GLY A 84 0.41 -0.08 3.88
CA GLY A 84 1.82 -0.09 4.23
C GLY A 84 2.54 1.24 3.98
N LEU A 85 1.94 2.36 4.37
CA LEU A 85 2.52 3.71 4.23
C LEU A 85 3.97 3.77 4.76
N GLY A 86 4.19 3.30 5.98
CA GLY A 86 5.51 3.32 6.62
C GLY A 86 6.54 2.50 5.85
N ALA A 87 6.15 1.32 5.33
CA ALA A 87 7.05 0.49 4.52
C ALA A 87 7.40 1.15 3.18
N SER A 88 6.44 1.82 2.52
CA SER A 88 6.68 2.54 1.27
C SER A 88 7.55 3.80 1.46
N LEU A 89 7.38 4.52 2.58
CA LEU A 89 8.26 5.63 2.93
C LEU A 89 9.68 5.16 3.23
N ALA A 90 9.83 4.09 4.02
CA ALA A 90 11.14 3.51 4.32
C ALA A 90 11.85 3.03 3.05
N SER A 91 11.14 2.34 2.15
CA SER A 91 11.74 1.89 0.88
C SER A 91 12.17 3.07 0.00
N MET A 92 11.37 4.14 -0.08
CA MET A 92 11.75 5.36 -0.80
C MET A 92 13.09 5.91 -0.31
N VAL A 93 13.23 6.09 1.01
CA VAL A 93 14.46 6.63 1.62
C VAL A 93 15.65 5.71 1.35
N ILE A 94 15.48 4.39 1.52
CA ILE A 94 16.55 3.41 1.29
C ILE A 94 17.02 3.42 -0.16
N PHE A 95 16.09 3.42 -1.12
CA PHE A 95 16.44 3.41 -2.55
C PHE A 95 17.17 4.69 -2.98
N LEU A 96 16.73 5.86 -2.50
CA LEU A 96 17.38 7.12 -2.80
C LEU A 96 18.77 7.21 -2.16
N ALA A 97 18.91 6.81 -0.89
CA ALA A 97 20.21 6.77 -0.22
C ALA A 97 21.18 5.80 -0.92
N ALA A 98 20.72 4.61 -1.30
CA ALA A 98 21.51 3.64 -2.05
C ALA A 98 21.93 4.19 -3.42
N SER A 99 21.04 4.90 -4.13
CA SER A 99 21.33 5.54 -5.42
C SER A 99 22.50 6.54 -5.28
N VAL A 100 22.46 7.42 -4.26
CA VAL A 100 23.54 8.39 -4.00
C VAL A 100 24.86 7.68 -3.65
N LEU A 101 24.81 6.66 -2.79
CA LEU A 101 26.00 5.91 -2.38
C LEU A 101 26.66 5.17 -3.54
N VAL A 102 25.86 4.53 -4.42
CA VAL A 102 26.38 3.86 -5.62
C VAL A 102 27.05 4.86 -6.54
N LEU A 103 26.43 6.02 -6.76
CA LEU A 103 27.01 7.08 -7.58
C LEU A 103 28.34 7.56 -6.99
N GLN A 104 28.39 7.80 -5.67
CA GLN A 104 29.60 8.28 -5.01
C GLN A 104 30.75 7.25 -5.06
N TRP A 105 30.47 5.99 -4.73
CA TRP A 105 31.50 4.96 -4.60
C TRP A 105 32.00 4.42 -5.95
N PHE A 106 31.13 4.34 -6.94
CA PHE A 106 31.46 3.75 -8.25
C PHE A 106 31.63 4.80 -9.37
N SER A 107 31.68 6.10 -9.03
CA SER A 107 31.97 7.19 -9.99
C SER A 107 33.39 7.18 -10.55
N SER A 108 34.26 6.24 -10.11
CA SER A 108 35.59 6.09 -10.71
C SER A 108 35.48 5.77 -12.20
N PRO A 109 36.38 6.32 -13.06
CA PRO A 109 36.33 6.14 -14.51
C PRO A 109 36.51 4.67 -14.98
N PHE A 110 36.83 3.76 -14.06
CA PHE A 110 37.08 2.35 -14.32
C PHE A 110 35.81 1.53 -14.64
N PHE A 111 34.64 1.93 -14.13
CA PHE A 111 33.41 1.14 -14.23
C PHE A 111 32.51 1.50 -15.42
N GLY A 112 32.89 2.50 -16.22
CA GLY A 112 32.12 2.91 -17.40
C GLY A 112 30.68 3.32 -17.06
N SER A 113 29.72 2.85 -17.85
CA SER A 113 28.29 3.23 -17.74
C SER A 113 27.47 2.39 -16.75
N ILE A 114 28.01 1.29 -16.21
CA ILE A 114 27.29 0.37 -15.31
C ILE A 114 26.77 1.09 -14.05
N PRO A 115 27.57 1.92 -13.33
CA PRO A 115 27.10 2.61 -12.13
C PRO A 115 25.94 3.56 -12.42
N MET A 116 25.91 4.20 -13.59
CA MET A 116 24.81 5.08 -14.00
C MET A 116 23.51 4.30 -14.17
N LEU A 117 23.55 3.13 -14.80
CA LEU A 117 22.37 2.29 -14.99
C LEU A 117 21.80 1.79 -13.65
N VAL A 118 22.67 1.35 -12.73
CA VAL A 118 22.24 0.91 -11.39
C VAL A 118 21.67 2.08 -10.60
N THR A 119 22.33 3.24 -10.63
CA THR A 119 21.87 4.47 -9.97
C THR A 119 20.49 4.88 -10.48
N ALA A 120 20.29 4.85 -11.80
CA ALA A 120 19.01 5.15 -12.43
C ALA A 120 17.91 4.17 -12.03
N ALA A 121 18.20 2.86 -12.01
CA ALA A 121 17.25 1.85 -11.57
C ALA A 121 16.83 2.05 -10.10
N LEU A 122 17.78 2.34 -9.21
CA LEU A 122 17.51 2.62 -7.80
C LEU A 122 16.71 3.91 -7.63
N ALA A 123 17.06 4.98 -8.36
CA ALA A 123 16.32 6.24 -8.33
C ALA A 123 14.87 6.05 -8.80
N CYS A 124 14.64 5.31 -9.89
CA CYS A 124 13.31 4.96 -10.37
C CYS A 124 12.52 4.13 -9.33
N GLY A 125 13.16 3.15 -8.68
CA GLY A 125 12.53 2.37 -7.60
C GLY A 125 12.15 3.22 -6.39
N GLY A 126 13.01 4.18 -6.03
CA GLY A 126 12.74 5.18 -4.98
C GLY A 126 11.56 6.08 -5.35
N ALA A 127 11.55 6.64 -6.56
CA ALA A 127 10.47 7.50 -7.05
C ALA A 127 9.13 6.76 -7.10
N TRP A 128 9.10 5.51 -7.57
CA TRP A 128 7.90 4.67 -7.58
C TRP A 128 7.38 4.39 -6.15
N SER A 129 8.29 4.06 -5.22
CA SER A 129 7.94 3.86 -3.81
C SER A 129 7.36 5.13 -3.18
N GLY A 130 7.95 6.29 -3.49
CA GLY A 130 7.47 7.60 -3.04
C GLY A 130 6.08 7.94 -3.59
N TRP A 131 5.85 7.73 -4.88
CA TRP A 131 4.53 7.93 -5.49
C TRP A 131 3.46 7.06 -4.83
N LYS A 132 3.77 5.78 -4.56
CA LYS A 132 2.87 4.89 -3.84
C LYS A 132 2.61 5.39 -2.40
N ALA A 133 3.63 5.85 -1.70
CA ALA A 133 3.48 6.42 -0.36
C ALA A 133 2.54 7.64 -0.36
N VAL A 134 2.67 8.54 -1.35
CA VAL A 134 1.79 9.71 -1.50
C VAL A 134 0.33 9.27 -1.71
N GLN A 135 0.07 8.27 -2.54
CA GLN A 135 -1.29 7.76 -2.73
C GLN A 135 -1.88 7.19 -1.43
N ILE A 136 -1.11 6.41 -0.68
CA ILE A 136 -1.59 5.86 0.59
C ILE A 136 -1.84 6.99 1.59
N HIS A 137 -0.96 7.99 1.65
CA HIS A 137 -1.11 9.14 2.54
C HIS A 137 -2.39 9.95 2.23
N GLN A 138 -2.66 10.22 0.94
CA GLN A 138 -3.88 10.89 0.52
C GLN A 138 -5.15 10.08 0.85
N ALA A 139 -5.05 8.74 0.80
CA ALA A 139 -6.13 7.87 1.22
C ALA A 139 -6.37 7.93 2.73
N VAL A 140 -5.31 7.90 3.55
CA VAL A 140 -5.39 8.04 5.02
C VAL A 140 -6.05 9.37 5.41
N LEU A 141 -5.55 10.48 4.87
CA LEU A 141 -6.14 11.81 5.11
C LEU A 141 -7.61 11.88 4.67
N GLY A 142 -7.96 11.17 3.60
CA GLY A 142 -9.33 11.11 3.10
C GLY A 142 -10.31 10.37 4.01
N VAL A 143 -9.80 9.48 4.86
CA VAL A 143 -10.57 8.66 5.78
C VAL A 143 -10.58 9.27 7.19
N ASP A 144 -9.55 9.99 7.59
CA ASP A 144 -9.50 10.71 8.88
C ASP A 144 -10.48 11.88 8.93
N GLY A 145 -10.77 12.50 7.79
CA GLY A 145 -11.75 13.58 7.66
C GLY A 145 -13.21 13.14 7.45
N ALA A 146 -13.49 11.84 7.49
CA ALA A 146 -14.81 11.23 7.26
C ALA A 146 -15.46 10.74 8.55
#